data_AF-A0A1L9SHX9-F1
#
_entry.id   AF-A0A1L9SHX9-F1
#
_cell.length_a   1.000
_cell.length_b   1.000
_cell.length_c   1.000
_cell.angle_alpha   90.00
_cell.angle_beta   90.00
_cell.angle_gamma   90.00
#
_symmetry.space_group_name_H-M   'P 1'
#
loop_
_entity.id
_entity.type
_entity.pdbx_description
1 polymer ?
#
loop_
_entity_poly.entity_id
_entity_poly.type
_entity_poly.pdbx_seq_one_letter_code
_entity_poly.pdbx_strand_id
1 'polypeptide(L)'
;MTNCFSGDISLNSEPVDLLGKSMPPPTLDVNPRTTLMNHIDPIERTTKSPLARPTLTIDISPIYEHGHWATVHHQGGDTQESQQSSWHVSDESDVITHGLDDVLGNKISIRVNFYAPNPVDPGQLCCLYDKTNRLVNLLEEMPPLHRLDVHLEASDEWDWHERGIVHESVNLSSWFRPDYEIILTPFCRLQSVQSVDVHAHSYELERLITLETLADMQVITREVTRHGTVVQHIHYQRRRRELREISNRILELTYLLDLHLDDLRGRTANMLRLNRFSRWFVDGRSGHSTYEYEMIQAFHYIPQIILKHEPGLERLKRRHRIMLALNAIREVSIHVSPKRQQEGHLSDLLPLSVRREAFLGQYASTNYLMPWDQEDWFDQFPKGLPSFKNALFQRRFGEWVSSVQGMEVRTDMDTFYWRFHCVLQMMQTLEGTDSETSSDESEDWFEDPPEEYQEYLESSSDLSGFWESSESSESSESSESSDNSDSSEDDSDHEDWGSLAEIYMVGI
;
A
#
# COMPACT_ATOMS: atom_id res chain seq x y z
N MET A 1 -35.69 -31.89 -30.36
CA MET A 1 -35.63 -33.29 -29.88
C MET A 1 -35.11 -33.25 -28.46
N THR A 2 -36.06 -33.32 -27.53
CA THR A 2 -35.89 -33.43 -26.09
C THR A 2 -35.32 -34.79 -25.71
N ASN A 3 -34.35 -34.83 -24.79
CA ASN A 3 -34.18 -35.98 -23.91
C ASN A 3 -33.70 -35.51 -22.54
N CYS A 4 -34.61 -35.68 -21.59
CA CYS A 4 -34.44 -35.55 -20.16
C CYS A 4 -33.80 -36.83 -19.61
N PHE A 5 -32.85 -36.71 -18.69
CA PHE A 5 -32.53 -37.78 -17.74
C PHE A 5 -32.58 -37.19 -16.34
N SER A 6 -33.69 -37.49 -15.66
CA SER A 6 -33.92 -37.28 -14.24
C SER A 6 -33.57 -38.59 -13.54
N GLY A 7 -32.58 -38.58 -12.67
CA GLY A 7 -32.22 -39.72 -11.82
C GLY A 7 -32.32 -39.31 -10.36
N ASP A 8 -33.49 -39.57 -9.76
CA ASP A 8 -33.70 -39.46 -8.32
C ASP A 8 -32.97 -40.61 -7.62
N ILE A 9 -32.03 -40.28 -6.72
CA ILE A 9 -31.48 -41.23 -5.74
C ILE A 9 -31.92 -40.75 -4.36
N SER A 10 -32.93 -41.45 -3.84
CA SER A 10 -33.37 -41.37 -2.45
C SER A 10 -32.44 -42.24 -1.60
N LEU A 11 -31.77 -41.63 -0.61
CA LEU A 11 -31.05 -42.34 0.45
C LEU A 11 -31.67 -41.96 1.79
N ASN A 12 -32.68 -42.75 2.18
CA ASN A 12 -33.04 -42.95 3.57
C ASN A 12 -32.13 -44.04 4.14
N SER A 13 -31.30 -43.71 5.12
CA SER A 13 -30.73 -44.70 6.03
C SER A 13 -30.70 -44.13 7.43
N GLU A 14 -31.49 -44.74 8.32
CA GLU A 14 -31.48 -44.53 9.76
C GLU A 14 -30.12 -44.87 10.37
N PRO A 15 -29.73 -44.26 11.51
CA PRO A 15 -28.51 -44.59 12.21
C PRO A 15 -28.71 -45.87 13.05
N VAL A 16 -27.84 -46.85 12.83
CA VAL A 16 -27.72 -48.05 13.66
C VAL A 16 -26.82 -47.72 14.85
N ASP A 17 -27.40 -47.75 16.05
CA ASP A 17 -26.68 -47.75 17.33
C ASP A 17 -25.90 -49.06 17.51
N LEU A 18 -24.57 -48.97 17.51
CA LEU A 18 -23.69 -50.04 17.97
C LEU A 18 -22.77 -49.52 19.09
N LEU A 19 -23.21 -49.78 20.32
CA LEU A 19 -22.40 -49.85 21.52
C LEU A 19 -21.19 -50.77 21.30
N GLY A 20 -19.98 -50.23 21.45
CA GLY A 20 -18.76 -51.03 21.32
C GLY A 20 -17.46 -50.34 21.74
N LYS A 21 -17.19 -50.38 23.05
CA LYS A 21 -15.85 -50.37 23.69
C LYS A 21 -14.96 -49.13 23.49
N SER A 22 -14.98 -48.29 24.53
CA SER A 22 -13.94 -47.31 24.87
C SER A 22 -12.54 -47.95 24.87
N MET A 23 -11.65 -47.45 24.02
CA MET A 23 -10.21 -47.53 24.21
C MET A 23 -9.75 -46.33 25.04
N PRO A 24 -8.81 -46.51 25.99
CA PRO A 24 -8.18 -45.38 26.66
C PRO A 24 -7.25 -44.63 25.69
N PRO A 25 -7.08 -43.31 25.87
CA PRO A 25 -6.18 -42.50 25.04
C PRO A 25 -4.71 -42.93 25.24
N PRO A 26 -3.86 -42.79 24.21
CA PRO A 26 -2.44 -43.04 24.34
C PRO A 26 -1.81 -42.01 25.29
N THR A 27 -1.19 -42.50 26.35
CA THR A 27 -0.29 -41.73 27.21
C THR A 27 0.90 -41.26 26.36
N LEU A 28 0.94 -39.95 26.08
CA LEU A 28 2.12 -39.27 25.59
C LEU A 28 3.18 -39.27 26.69
N ASP A 29 4.25 -40.01 26.44
CA ASP A 29 5.45 -40.09 27.27
C ASP A 29 6.21 -38.76 27.13
N VAL A 30 5.95 -37.83 28.05
CA VAL A 30 6.63 -36.53 28.11
C VAL A 30 8.01 -36.75 28.72
N ASN A 31 9.02 -36.64 27.88
CA ASN A 31 10.43 -36.72 28.20
C ASN A 31 10.83 -35.57 29.17
N PRO A 32 11.26 -35.84 30.42
CA PRO A 32 11.58 -34.80 31.39
C PRO A 32 13.06 -34.44 31.29
N ARG A 33 13.42 -33.71 30.23
CA ARG A 33 14.71 -33.02 30.16
C ARG A 33 14.52 -31.70 29.44
N THR A 34 14.32 -30.63 30.22
CA THR A 34 15.08 -29.38 30.24
C THR A 34 14.21 -28.32 30.93
N THR A 35 14.22 -28.28 32.26
CA THR A 35 13.63 -27.17 33.03
C THR A 35 14.65 -26.72 34.06
N LEU A 36 15.55 -25.88 33.58
CA LEU A 36 16.40 -24.99 34.37
C LEU A 36 16.27 -23.62 33.70
N MET A 37 15.07 -23.03 33.79
CA MET A 37 14.90 -21.60 33.60
C MET A 37 14.76 -20.98 34.98
N ASN A 38 15.69 -20.08 35.24
CA ASN A 38 15.87 -19.37 36.49
C ASN A 38 14.59 -18.61 36.85
N HIS A 39 14.03 -18.92 38.02
CA HIS A 39 13.24 -17.96 38.79
C HIS A 39 14.19 -16.83 39.19
N ILE A 40 14.27 -15.79 38.36
CA ILE A 40 14.79 -14.49 38.76
C ILE A 40 13.56 -13.70 39.16
N ASP A 41 13.41 -13.47 40.46
CA ASP A 41 12.44 -12.53 40.98
C ASP A 41 12.68 -11.16 40.32
N PRO A 42 11.65 -10.47 39.80
CA PRO A 42 11.82 -9.16 39.21
C PRO A 42 12.23 -8.20 40.32
N ILE A 43 13.50 -7.82 40.34
CA ILE A 43 14.00 -6.72 41.14
C ILE A 43 13.27 -5.47 40.60
N GLU A 44 12.25 -5.01 41.31
CA GLU A 44 11.59 -3.72 41.12
C GLU A 44 12.61 -2.60 41.36
N ARG A 45 13.44 -2.35 40.34
CA ARG A 45 14.18 -1.10 40.24
C ARG A 45 13.15 -0.03 39.93
N THR A 46 12.75 0.72 40.94
CA THR A 46 12.11 2.03 40.79
C THR A 46 13.10 3.02 40.17
N THR A 47 13.47 2.78 38.91
CA THR A 47 14.06 3.82 38.06
C THR A 47 12.97 4.84 37.84
N LYS A 48 13.19 6.08 38.28
CA LYS A 48 12.33 7.22 37.93
C LYS A 48 12.06 7.12 36.42
N SER A 49 10.81 6.85 36.07
CA SER A 49 10.41 6.71 34.66
C SER A 49 10.88 7.98 33.95
N PRO A 50 11.67 7.89 32.88
CA PRO A 50 12.03 9.06 32.10
C PRO A 50 10.76 9.83 31.77
N LEU A 51 10.77 11.18 31.89
CA LEU A 51 9.61 12.02 31.59
C LEU A 51 8.98 11.51 30.28
N ALA A 52 7.72 11.10 30.37
CA ALA A 52 6.99 10.56 29.24
C ALA A 52 7.06 11.59 28.11
N ARG A 53 7.66 11.19 26.99
CA ARG A 53 7.73 12.07 25.83
C ARG A 53 6.30 12.30 25.32
N PRO A 54 5.99 13.51 24.82
CA PRO A 54 4.73 13.72 24.13
C PRO A 54 4.55 12.66 23.05
N THR A 55 3.38 12.02 23.04
CA THR A 55 3.05 10.94 22.10
C THR A 55 1.86 11.39 21.26
N LEU A 56 2.04 11.35 19.95
CA LEU A 56 0.95 11.52 19.00
C LEU A 56 0.41 10.15 18.64
N THR A 57 -0.88 9.92 18.83
CA THR A 57 -1.52 8.64 18.50
C THR A 57 -2.38 8.80 17.25
N ILE A 58 -2.17 7.94 16.26
CA ILE A 58 -2.90 7.91 14.99
C ILE A 58 -3.69 6.60 14.94
N ASP A 59 -5.01 6.72 14.94
CA ASP A 59 -5.94 5.60 14.89
C ASP A 59 -6.41 5.38 13.45
N ILE A 60 -6.11 4.20 12.90
CA ILE A 60 -6.47 3.81 11.53
C ILE A 60 -7.56 2.75 11.59
N SER A 61 -8.77 3.15 11.24
CA SER A 61 -9.94 2.26 11.18
C SER A 61 -10.00 1.46 9.86
N PRO A 62 -10.34 0.17 9.91
CA PRO A 62 -10.59 -0.66 8.73
C PRO A 62 -11.86 -0.27 7.96
N ILE A 63 -12.73 0.52 8.57
CA ILE A 63 -13.99 0.95 7.96
C ILE A 63 -13.69 2.06 6.95
N TYR A 64 -14.19 1.87 5.72
CA TYR A 64 -14.14 2.91 4.71
C TYR A 64 -15.22 3.94 4.97
N GLU A 65 -14.79 5.19 5.11
CA GLU A 65 -15.61 6.37 5.23
C GLU A 65 -15.06 7.43 4.28
N HIS A 66 -15.91 7.94 3.38
CA HIS A 66 -15.48 8.94 2.40
C HIS A 66 -15.10 10.23 3.13
N GLY A 67 -13.93 10.80 2.78
CA GLY A 67 -13.38 11.95 3.48
C GLY A 67 -12.91 11.67 4.91
N HIS A 68 -12.71 10.40 5.29
CA HIS A 68 -12.16 10.04 6.60
C HIS A 68 -11.03 9.01 6.47
N TRP A 69 -9.81 9.51 6.62
CA TRP A 69 -8.59 8.71 6.57
C TRP A 69 -8.26 8.10 7.94
N ALA A 70 -8.02 8.95 8.94
CA ALA A 70 -7.58 8.55 10.28
C ALA A 70 -8.13 9.49 11.36
N THR A 71 -8.00 9.09 12.63
CA THR A 71 -8.25 9.98 13.78
C THR A 71 -6.94 10.18 14.52
N VAL A 72 -6.59 11.43 14.81
CA VAL A 72 -5.34 11.76 15.49
C VAL A 72 -5.64 12.30 16.87
N HIS A 73 -4.89 11.82 17.86
CA HIS A 73 -4.98 12.21 19.24
C HIS A 73 -3.64 12.71 19.76
N HIS A 74 -3.67 13.85 20.45
CA HIS A 74 -2.50 14.37 21.14
C HIS A 74 -2.58 14.06 22.64
N GLN A 75 -1.64 13.25 23.15
CA GLN A 75 -1.54 12.97 24.57
C GLN A 75 -0.49 13.89 25.22
N GLY A 76 -0.98 14.99 25.82
CA GLY A 76 -0.14 15.91 26.59
C GLY A 76 0.39 15.24 27.88
N GLY A 77 1.66 15.51 28.22
CA GLY A 77 2.35 14.84 29.32
C GLY A 77 1.67 14.95 30.69
N ASP A 78 1.67 13.82 31.41
CA ASP A 78 1.50 13.60 32.86
C ASP A 78 0.23 14.08 33.57
N THR A 79 -0.70 14.75 32.89
CA THR A 79 -1.99 15.14 33.49
C THR A 79 -3.08 14.21 32.97
N GLN A 80 -3.41 13.21 33.79
CA GLN A 80 -4.41 12.17 33.54
C GLN A 80 -5.84 12.70 33.23
N GLU A 81 -6.06 14.01 33.37
CA GLU A 81 -7.34 14.70 33.14
C GLU A 81 -7.30 15.74 32.00
N SER A 82 -6.16 15.92 31.33
CA SER A 82 -6.08 16.83 30.19
C SER A 82 -6.92 16.27 29.05
N GLN A 83 -7.99 16.99 28.73
CA GLN A 83 -8.95 16.67 27.67
C GLN A 83 -8.18 16.31 26.38
N GLN A 84 -8.24 15.03 25.99
CA GLN A 84 -7.57 14.52 24.79
C GLN A 84 -8.16 15.23 23.58
N SER A 85 -7.38 16.10 22.95
CA SER A 85 -7.79 16.70 21.69
C SER A 85 -7.70 15.63 20.61
N SER A 86 -8.86 15.27 20.05
CA SER A 86 -8.98 14.38 18.90
C SER A 86 -9.47 15.16 17.70
N TRP A 87 -8.89 14.93 16.52
CA TRP A 87 -9.41 15.43 15.26
C TRP A 87 -9.47 14.33 14.21
N HIS A 88 -10.47 14.43 13.35
CA HIS A 88 -10.62 13.56 12.19
C HIS A 88 -9.87 14.16 11.03
N VAL A 89 -9.12 13.30 10.35
CA VAL A 89 -8.27 13.67 9.23
C VAL A 89 -8.86 13.12 7.96
N SER A 90 -8.99 13.98 6.96
CA SER A 90 -9.59 13.61 5.66
C SER A 90 -8.56 12.99 4.71
N ASP A 91 -7.35 13.55 4.69
CA ASP A 91 -6.24 13.15 3.82
C ASP A 91 -4.86 13.58 4.41
N GLU A 92 -3.78 13.29 3.68
CA GLU A 92 -2.41 13.65 4.07
C GLU A 92 -2.21 15.16 4.22
N SER A 93 -2.83 15.94 3.32
CA SER A 93 -2.70 17.41 3.33
C SER A 93 -3.36 17.99 4.58
N ASP A 94 -4.50 17.45 4.99
CA ASP A 94 -5.20 17.83 6.22
C ASP A 94 -4.28 17.66 7.45
N VAL A 95 -3.50 16.58 7.52
CA VAL A 95 -2.52 16.39 8.60
C VAL A 95 -1.43 17.44 8.61
N ILE A 96 -0.88 17.77 7.44
CA ILE A 96 0.16 18.79 7.31
C ILE A 96 -0.40 20.16 7.71
N THR A 97 -1.62 20.51 7.27
CA THR A 97 -2.24 21.80 7.64
C THR A 97 -2.54 21.94 9.13
N HIS A 98 -2.67 20.81 9.85
CA HIS A 98 -2.78 20.79 11.31
C HIS A 98 -1.42 20.90 12.03
N GLY A 99 -0.34 21.17 11.31
CA GLY A 99 0.99 21.46 11.84
C GLY A 99 1.76 20.22 12.29
N LEU A 100 1.48 19.04 11.70
CA LEU A 100 2.22 17.83 12.07
C LEU A 100 3.72 17.98 11.78
N ASP A 101 4.07 18.64 10.68
CA ASP A 101 5.45 18.98 10.29
C ASP A 101 6.16 19.84 11.36
N ASP A 102 5.50 20.89 11.84
CA ASP A 102 6.00 21.78 12.88
C ASP A 102 6.19 21.07 14.23
N VAL A 103 5.27 20.15 14.54
CA VAL A 103 5.22 19.42 15.81
C VAL A 103 6.37 18.41 15.89
N LEU A 104 6.70 17.73 14.78
CA LEU A 104 7.67 16.64 14.73
C LEU A 104 9.14 17.06 14.69
N GLY A 105 9.44 18.35 14.52
CA GLY A 105 10.78 18.88 14.80
C GLY A 105 11.21 18.69 16.26
N ASN A 106 10.26 18.39 17.16
CA ASN A 106 10.49 18.05 18.56
C ASN A 106 10.48 16.53 18.76
N LYS A 107 11.17 16.04 19.82
CA LYS A 107 11.37 14.61 20.18
C LYS A 107 10.06 13.84 20.51
N ILE A 108 9.09 13.85 19.62
CA ILE A 108 7.78 13.21 19.74
C ILE A 108 7.90 11.76 19.31
N SER A 109 7.16 10.91 20.00
CA SER A 109 6.95 9.53 19.59
C SER A 109 5.60 9.44 18.88
N ILE A 110 5.57 8.74 17.75
CA ILE A 110 4.31 8.46 17.05
C ILE A 110 3.87 7.06 17.42
N ARG A 111 2.62 6.91 17.85
CA ARG A 111 1.94 5.64 17.99
C ARG A 111 0.89 5.51 16.89
N VAL A 112 0.84 4.37 16.21
CA VAL A 112 -0.15 4.08 15.18
C VAL A 112 -0.93 2.85 15.60
N ASN A 113 -2.24 3.00 15.80
CA ASN A 113 -3.11 1.89 16.15
C ASN A 113 -3.86 1.41 14.89
N PHE A 114 -3.68 0.13 14.56
CA PHE A 114 -4.43 -0.56 13.52
C PHE A 114 -5.45 -1.49 14.17
N TYR A 115 -6.71 -1.32 13.83
CA TYR A 115 -7.79 -2.19 14.32
C TYR A 115 -8.04 -3.35 13.35
N ALA A 116 -8.24 -4.56 13.89
CA ALA A 116 -8.42 -5.77 13.09
C ALA A 116 -9.60 -5.65 12.09
N PRO A 117 -9.41 -6.01 10.81
CA PRO A 117 -10.47 -5.98 9.82
C PRO A 117 -11.50 -7.10 10.04
N ASN A 118 -12.73 -6.89 9.59
CA ASN A 118 -13.77 -7.90 9.57
C ASN A 118 -13.49 -8.95 8.47
N PRO A 119 -13.29 -10.24 8.80
CA PRO A 119 -13.00 -11.28 7.82
C PRO A 119 -14.16 -11.54 6.82
N VAL A 120 -15.37 -11.06 7.11
CA VAL A 120 -16.55 -11.15 6.23
C VAL A 120 -16.62 -10.00 5.22
N ASP A 121 -15.92 -8.88 5.46
CA ASP A 121 -15.75 -7.77 4.51
C ASP A 121 -14.26 -7.62 4.15
N PRO A 122 -13.71 -8.47 3.26
CA PRO A 122 -12.29 -8.47 2.93
C PRO A 122 -11.81 -7.17 2.27
N GLY A 123 -12.72 -6.31 1.82
CA GLY A 123 -12.35 -4.96 1.38
C GLY A 123 -11.76 -4.10 2.50
N GLN A 124 -12.03 -4.42 3.77
CA GLN A 124 -11.44 -3.72 4.93
C GLN A 124 -9.92 -3.89 5.01
N LEU A 125 -9.39 -5.06 4.62
CA LEU A 125 -7.95 -5.25 4.54
C LEU A 125 -7.32 -4.35 3.46
N CYS A 126 -7.93 -4.29 2.27
CA CYS A 126 -7.48 -3.39 1.21
C CYS A 126 -7.56 -1.92 1.64
N CYS A 127 -8.60 -1.55 2.39
CA CYS A 127 -8.76 -0.20 2.94
C CYS A 127 -7.64 0.13 3.92
N LEU A 128 -7.38 -0.75 4.90
CA LEU A 128 -6.27 -0.57 5.83
C LEU A 128 -4.95 -0.43 5.08
N TYR A 129 -4.67 -1.31 4.11
CA TYR A 129 -3.43 -1.27 3.34
C TYR A 129 -3.24 0.05 2.58
N ASP A 130 -4.29 0.57 1.92
CA ASP A 130 -4.27 1.89 1.27
C ASP A 130 -3.97 3.00 2.28
N LYS A 131 -4.70 3.02 3.41
CA LYS A 131 -4.49 4.00 4.48
C LYS A 131 -3.08 3.92 5.08
N THR A 132 -2.50 2.74 5.20
CA THR A 132 -1.13 2.54 5.67
C THR A 132 -0.10 3.04 4.68
N ASN A 133 -0.27 2.79 3.38
CA ASN A 133 0.65 3.32 2.38
C ASN A 133 0.69 4.84 2.37
N ARG A 134 -0.48 5.47 2.50
CA ARG A 134 -0.63 6.92 2.66
C ARG A 134 0.08 7.44 3.92
N LEU A 135 -0.08 6.74 5.05
CA LEU A 135 0.63 7.07 6.28
C LEU A 135 2.15 6.98 6.09
N VAL A 136 2.64 5.89 5.49
CA VAL A 136 4.07 5.70 5.28
C VAL A 136 4.64 6.77 4.36
N ASN A 137 3.96 7.10 3.25
CA ASN A 137 4.37 8.21 2.37
C ASN A 137 4.51 9.51 3.15
N LEU A 138 3.50 9.84 3.96
CA LEU A 138 3.53 11.02 4.81
C LEU A 138 4.73 10.97 5.79
N LEU A 139 5.00 9.84 6.43
CA LEU A 139 6.12 9.67 7.36
C LEU A 139 7.50 9.74 6.67
N GLU A 140 7.61 9.38 5.39
CA GLU A 140 8.84 9.51 4.59
C GLU A 140 9.18 10.98 4.29
N GLU A 141 8.16 11.80 4.08
CA GLU A 141 8.30 13.25 3.81
C GLU A 141 8.61 14.07 5.07
N MET A 142 8.42 13.49 6.26
CA MET A 142 8.67 14.15 7.53
C MET A 142 10.15 14.16 7.94
N PRO A 143 10.56 15.09 8.83
CA PRO A 143 11.85 15.03 9.50
C PRO A 143 12.07 13.68 10.22
N PRO A 144 13.33 13.23 10.38
CA PRO A 144 13.61 11.93 10.97
C PRO A 144 12.99 11.71 12.35
N LEU A 145 12.20 10.64 12.48
CA LEU A 145 11.51 10.28 13.71
C LEU A 145 12.40 9.45 14.62
N HIS A 146 12.35 9.74 15.92
CA HIS A 146 13.10 8.96 16.90
C HIS A 146 12.48 7.58 17.16
N ARG A 147 11.15 7.50 17.22
CA ARG A 147 10.45 6.27 17.57
C ARG A 147 9.04 6.26 16.98
N LEU A 148 8.71 5.12 16.38
CA LEU A 148 7.40 4.78 15.87
C LEU A 148 6.93 3.48 16.53
N ASP A 149 5.81 3.53 17.24
CA ASP A 149 5.17 2.36 17.85
C ASP A 149 3.96 1.96 16.99
N VAL A 150 3.98 0.79 16.38
CA VAL A 150 2.88 0.24 15.58
C VAL A 150 2.11 -0.78 16.41
N HIS A 151 0.84 -0.52 16.69
CA HIS A 151 -0.02 -1.34 17.53
C HIS A 151 -1.06 -2.07 16.68
N LEU A 152 -1.16 -3.39 16.88
CA LEU A 152 -2.19 -4.25 16.30
C LEU A 152 -3.28 -4.51 17.35
N GLU A 153 -4.32 -3.70 17.29
CA GLU A 153 -5.44 -3.68 18.23
C GLU A 153 -6.60 -4.58 17.75
N ALA A 154 -7.29 -5.22 18.68
CA ALA A 154 -8.57 -5.84 18.39
C ALA A 154 -9.63 -4.76 18.16
N SER A 155 -10.53 -5.01 17.21
CA SER A 155 -11.79 -4.27 17.10
C SER A 155 -12.80 -4.79 18.14
N ASP A 156 -13.89 -4.06 18.37
CA ASP A 156 -14.95 -4.51 19.30
C ASP A 156 -15.51 -5.91 18.99
N GLU A 157 -15.49 -6.30 17.70
CA GLU A 157 -16.07 -7.56 17.21
C GLU A 157 -15.05 -8.52 16.60
N TRP A 158 -13.84 -8.06 16.27
CA TRP A 158 -12.89 -8.78 15.42
C TRP A 158 -11.48 -8.70 15.98
N ASP A 159 -10.71 -9.76 15.78
CA ASP A 159 -9.31 -9.89 16.21
C ASP A 159 -8.46 -10.21 14.96
N TRP A 160 -7.14 -10.06 15.04
CA TRP A 160 -6.17 -10.44 14.01
C TRP A 160 -5.95 -11.96 13.93
N HIS A 161 -6.37 -12.69 14.96
CA HIS A 161 -6.34 -14.15 15.01
C HIS A 161 -7.58 -14.70 15.72
N GLU A 162 -7.96 -15.93 15.38
CA GLU A 162 -8.95 -16.69 16.13
C GLU A 162 -8.32 -18.00 16.60
N ARG A 163 -8.24 -18.19 17.93
CA ARG A 163 -7.73 -19.42 18.55
C ARG A 163 -6.30 -19.79 18.11
N GLY A 164 -5.45 -18.78 17.96
CA GLY A 164 -4.06 -18.96 17.54
C GLY A 164 -3.88 -19.18 16.04
N ILE A 165 -4.94 -19.02 15.24
CA ILE A 165 -4.88 -19.04 13.78
C ILE A 165 -5.06 -17.61 13.29
N VAL A 166 -4.02 -17.08 12.64
CA VAL A 166 -4.04 -15.71 12.08
C VAL A 166 -5.01 -15.65 10.91
N HIS A 167 -5.71 -14.52 10.77
CA HIS A 167 -6.67 -14.34 9.68
C HIS A 167 -5.97 -14.04 8.35
N GLU A 168 -6.60 -14.53 7.27
CA GLU A 168 -6.29 -14.21 5.88
C GLU A 168 -7.61 -13.81 5.20
N SER A 169 -7.90 -12.51 5.16
CA SER A 169 -9.13 -11.99 4.58
C SER A 169 -9.08 -11.99 3.04
N VAL A 170 -7.90 -11.82 2.45
CA VAL A 170 -7.70 -11.83 0.99
C VAL A 170 -6.68 -12.89 0.62
N ASN A 171 -7.14 -13.92 -0.11
CA ASN A 171 -6.24 -14.94 -0.65
C ASN A 171 -5.53 -14.39 -1.91
N LEU A 172 -4.27 -13.97 -1.76
CA LEU A 172 -3.46 -13.33 -2.82
C LEU A 172 -2.79 -14.32 -3.79
N SER A 173 -3.20 -15.59 -3.76
CA SER A 173 -2.71 -16.70 -4.59
C SER A 173 -1.26 -17.12 -4.36
N SER A 174 -1.03 -18.43 -4.42
CA SER A 174 0.22 -19.17 -4.14
C SER A 174 0.81 -19.08 -2.74
N TRP A 175 0.74 -17.95 -2.03
CA TRP A 175 1.35 -17.78 -0.70
C TRP A 175 0.34 -17.26 0.32
N PHE A 176 0.28 -17.96 1.46
CA PHE A 176 -0.47 -17.51 2.63
C PHE A 176 0.23 -16.29 3.21
N ARG A 177 -0.49 -15.16 3.32
CA ARG A 177 -0.01 -13.97 4.04
C ARG A 177 -1.04 -13.55 5.08
N PRO A 178 -0.69 -13.56 6.37
CA PRO A 178 -1.56 -13.04 7.41
C PRO A 178 -1.92 -11.58 7.18
N ASP A 179 -3.14 -11.19 7.57
CA ASP A 179 -3.63 -9.81 7.40
C ASP A 179 -2.70 -8.78 8.06
N TYR A 180 -2.16 -9.07 9.24
CA TYR A 180 -1.23 -8.15 9.92
C TYR A 180 0.06 -7.94 9.12
N GLU A 181 0.56 -8.98 8.41
CA GLU A 181 1.79 -8.87 7.63
C GLU A 181 1.59 -7.93 6.44
N ILE A 182 0.42 -8.00 5.80
CA ILE A 182 0.03 -7.11 4.71
C ILE A 182 0.04 -5.65 5.19
N ILE A 183 -0.47 -5.38 6.40
CA ILE A 183 -0.50 -4.03 6.97
C ILE A 183 0.87 -3.55 7.46
N LEU A 184 1.74 -4.45 7.92
CA LEU A 184 3.10 -4.08 8.35
C LEU A 184 4.07 -3.86 7.18
N THR A 185 3.84 -4.53 6.05
CA THR A 185 4.75 -4.51 4.88
C THR A 185 5.13 -3.09 4.41
N PRO A 186 4.21 -2.10 4.30
CA PRO A 186 4.59 -0.75 3.90
C PRO A 186 5.58 -0.07 4.84
N PHE A 187 5.62 -0.40 6.13
CA PHE A 187 6.57 0.23 7.05
C PHE A 187 8.03 -0.20 6.79
N CYS A 188 8.24 -1.30 6.05
CA CYS A 188 9.57 -1.78 5.68
C CYS A 188 10.33 -0.84 4.72
N ARG A 189 9.70 0.19 4.14
CA ARG A 189 10.43 1.20 3.35
C ARG A 189 10.85 2.44 4.14
N LEU A 190 10.35 2.62 5.38
CA LEU A 190 10.64 3.80 6.19
C LEU A 190 12.13 3.92 6.53
N GLN A 191 12.81 4.88 5.89
CA GLN A 191 14.23 5.16 6.14
C GLN A 191 14.44 6.26 7.19
N SER A 192 13.45 7.13 7.35
CA SER A 192 13.51 8.31 8.23
C SER A 192 13.21 8.00 9.70
N VAL A 193 13.04 6.74 10.10
CA VAL A 193 12.71 6.37 11.48
C VAL A 193 13.88 5.65 12.14
N GLN A 194 14.26 6.08 13.36
CA GLN A 194 15.39 5.48 14.10
C GLN A 194 15.03 4.17 14.80
N SER A 195 13.78 4.03 15.27
CA SER A 195 13.29 2.82 15.94
C SER A 195 11.83 2.60 15.58
N VAL A 196 11.50 1.40 15.13
CA VAL A 196 10.13 0.94 14.91
C VAL A 196 9.89 -0.26 15.80
N ASP A 197 8.92 -0.14 16.71
CA ASP A 197 8.48 -1.23 17.58
C ASP A 197 7.07 -1.67 17.15
N VAL A 198 6.82 -2.96 17.09
CA VAL A 198 5.49 -3.52 16.79
C VAL A 198 4.94 -4.16 18.06
N HIS A 199 3.73 -3.76 18.44
CA HIS A 199 3.02 -4.22 19.62
C HIS A 199 1.73 -4.91 19.23
N ALA A 200 1.41 -6.01 19.90
CA ALA A 200 0.13 -6.68 19.78
C ALA A 200 -0.71 -6.43 21.04
N HIS A 201 -2.02 -6.31 20.90
CA HIS A 201 -2.93 -6.19 22.05
C HIS A 201 -3.01 -7.48 22.92
N SER A 202 -2.47 -8.60 22.42
CA SER A 202 -2.50 -9.90 23.07
C SER A 202 -1.15 -10.61 22.94
N TYR A 203 -0.78 -11.38 23.97
CA TYR A 203 0.44 -12.19 23.98
C TYR A 203 0.39 -13.32 22.93
N GLU A 204 -0.79 -13.86 22.65
CA GLU A 204 -1.01 -14.86 21.61
C GLU A 204 -0.67 -14.29 20.23
N LEU A 205 -1.19 -13.10 19.91
CA LEU A 205 -0.87 -12.42 18.65
C LEU A 205 0.61 -12.05 18.57
N GLU A 206 1.21 -11.55 19.66
CA GLU A 206 2.64 -11.25 19.73
C GLU A 206 3.51 -12.46 19.35
N ARG A 207 3.11 -13.67 19.77
CA ARG A 207 3.80 -14.92 19.42
C ARG A 207 3.58 -15.39 17.99
N LEU A 208 2.50 -14.94 17.35
CA LEU A 208 2.18 -15.27 15.96
C LEU A 208 2.89 -14.37 14.97
N ILE A 209 3.18 -13.12 15.35
CA ILE A 209 4.00 -12.21 14.56
C ILE A 209 5.38 -12.85 14.37
N THR A 210 5.75 -13.09 13.10
CA THR A 210 6.96 -13.83 12.79
C THR A 210 8.20 -12.96 13.02
N LEU A 211 9.31 -13.62 13.39
CA LEU A 211 10.60 -12.95 13.50
C LEU A 211 11.05 -12.37 12.15
N GLU A 212 10.61 -12.93 11.03
CA GLU A 212 10.89 -12.42 9.69
C GLU A 212 10.22 -11.05 9.47
N THR A 213 8.93 -10.91 9.80
CA THR A 213 8.24 -9.61 9.72
C THR A 213 8.92 -8.56 10.60
N LEU A 214 9.36 -8.94 11.80
CA LEU A 214 10.09 -8.03 12.69
C LEU A 214 11.51 -7.74 12.19
N ALA A 215 12.17 -8.72 11.57
CA ALA A 215 13.51 -8.56 11.02
C ALA A 215 13.49 -7.62 9.81
N ASP A 216 12.56 -7.80 8.88
CA ASP A 216 12.36 -6.94 7.71
C ASP A 216 12.24 -5.47 8.16
N MET A 217 11.47 -5.20 9.21
CA MET A 217 11.30 -3.86 9.80
C MET A 217 12.57 -3.31 10.48
N GLN A 218 13.41 -4.18 11.05
CA GLN A 218 14.63 -3.81 11.77
C GLN A 218 15.84 -3.58 10.85
N VAL A 219 15.86 -4.19 9.65
CA VAL A 219 16.95 -4.04 8.68
C VAL A 219 17.12 -2.57 8.27
N ILE A 220 16.03 -1.80 8.17
CA ILE A 220 16.08 -0.39 7.74
C ILE A 220 16.53 0.56 8.87
N THR A 221 16.14 0.28 10.12
CA THR A 221 16.31 1.20 11.26
C THR A 221 17.75 1.24 11.81
N ARG A 222 18.51 0.14 11.74
CA ARG A 222 19.77 0.01 12.51
C ARG A 222 21.02 0.62 11.87
N GLU A 223 21.06 0.90 10.57
CA GLU A 223 22.31 1.27 9.90
C GLU A 223 22.49 2.77 9.61
N VAL A 224 21.46 3.61 9.77
CA VAL A 224 21.56 5.08 9.61
C VAL A 224 22.58 5.69 10.59
N THR A 225 22.88 5.00 11.70
CA THR A 225 23.72 5.51 12.78
C THR A 225 25.22 5.16 12.67
N ARG A 226 25.68 4.43 11.65
CA ARG A 226 27.11 4.02 11.54
C ARG A 226 27.78 4.52 10.26
N HIS A 227 28.15 5.80 10.26
CA HIS A 227 29.00 6.38 9.22
C HIS A 227 30.48 6.27 9.62
N GLY A 228 31.26 5.48 8.88
CA GLY A 228 32.73 5.55 8.89
C GLY A 228 33.41 4.19 8.82
N THR A 229 33.65 3.66 7.61
CA THR A 229 34.82 2.87 7.17
C THR A 229 34.56 2.15 5.83
N VAL A 230 35.62 1.87 5.06
CA VAL A 230 35.67 1.29 3.69
C VAL A 230 34.97 -0.07 3.49
N VAL A 231 34.51 -0.74 4.56
CA VAL A 231 33.59 -1.90 4.46
C VAL A 231 32.22 -1.50 3.84
N GLN A 232 31.99 -0.19 3.65
CA GLN A 232 30.81 0.44 3.07
C GLN A 232 30.33 -0.14 1.74
N HIS A 233 31.18 -0.55 0.79
CA HIS A 233 30.68 -0.91 -0.55
C HIS A 233 29.89 -2.23 -0.60
N ILE A 234 30.39 -3.30 0.04
CA ILE A 234 29.68 -4.59 0.09
C ILE A 234 28.39 -4.46 0.89
N HIS A 235 28.44 -3.73 2.01
CA HIS A 235 27.23 -3.43 2.81
C HIS A 235 26.23 -2.57 2.02
N TYR A 236 26.71 -1.60 1.24
CA TYR A 236 25.87 -0.75 0.39
C TYR A 236 25.17 -1.55 -0.71
N GLN A 237 25.89 -2.38 -1.48
CA GLN A 237 25.28 -3.20 -2.53
C GLN A 237 24.26 -4.19 -1.95
N ARG A 238 24.59 -4.85 -0.84
CA ARG A 238 23.66 -5.74 -0.15
C ARG A 238 22.41 -4.99 0.30
N ARG A 239 22.58 -3.81 0.91
CA ARG A 239 21.45 -2.95 1.33
C ARG A 239 20.61 -2.50 0.14
N ARG A 240 21.23 -2.09 -0.97
CA ARG A 240 20.51 -1.70 -2.18
C ARG A 240 19.67 -2.86 -2.73
N ARG A 241 20.20 -4.09 -2.67
CA ARG A 241 19.45 -5.31 -3.03
C ARG A 241 18.28 -5.56 -2.07
N GLU A 242 18.52 -5.54 -0.75
CA GLU A 242 17.47 -5.74 0.25
C GLU A 242 16.35 -4.69 0.14
N LEU A 243 16.70 -3.41 -0.04
CA LEU A 243 15.72 -2.34 -0.27
C LEU A 243 14.95 -2.54 -1.58
N ARG A 244 15.62 -2.96 -2.66
CA ARG A 244 14.98 -3.29 -3.94
C ARG A 244 14.00 -4.46 -3.78
N GLU A 245 14.37 -5.50 -3.03
CA GLU A 245 13.49 -6.64 -2.74
C GLU A 245 12.26 -6.22 -1.93
N ILE A 246 12.43 -5.37 -0.90
CA ILE A 246 11.32 -4.79 -0.13
C ILE A 246 10.40 -3.96 -1.04
N SER A 247 10.96 -3.07 -1.85
CA SER A 247 10.19 -2.25 -2.80
C SER A 247 9.41 -3.13 -3.79
N ASN A 248 10.04 -4.16 -4.35
CA ASN A 248 9.38 -5.11 -5.25
C ASN A 248 8.23 -5.85 -4.55
N ARG A 249 8.40 -6.25 -3.29
CA ARG A 249 7.35 -6.90 -2.49
C ARG A 249 6.18 -5.95 -2.19
N ILE A 250 6.46 -4.69 -1.88
CA ILE A 250 5.41 -3.66 -1.68
C ILE A 250 4.64 -3.45 -3.00
N LEU A 251 5.35 -3.29 -4.12
CA LEU A 251 4.71 -3.13 -5.44
C LEU A 251 3.88 -4.36 -5.83
N GLU A 252 4.40 -5.57 -5.60
CA GLU A 252 3.68 -6.82 -5.83
C GLU A 252 2.40 -6.85 -5.02
N LEU A 253 2.49 -6.56 -3.72
CA LEU A 253 1.35 -6.56 -2.81
C LEU A 253 0.30 -5.53 -3.22
N THR A 254 0.72 -4.31 -3.55
CA THR A 254 -0.15 -3.24 -4.06
C THR A 254 -0.87 -3.68 -5.32
N TYR A 255 -0.14 -4.23 -6.29
CA TYR A 255 -0.71 -4.71 -7.54
C TYR A 255 -1.70 -5.87 -7.31
N LEU A 256 -1.34 -6.86 -6.48
CA LEU A 256 -2.22 -8.00 -6.20
C LEU A 256 -3.48 -7.59 -5.45
N LEU A 257 -3.39 -6.74 -4.42
CA LEU A 257 -4.57 -6.22 -3.72
C LEU A 257 -5.48 -5.45 -4.68
N ASP A 258 -4.89 -4.62 -5.54
CA ASP A 258 -5.62 -3.92 -6.60
C ASP A 258 -6.30 -4.91 -7.57
N LEU A 259 -5.60 -5.96 -7.98
CA LEU A 259 -6.11 -7.05 -8.83
C LEU A 259 -7.32 -7.75 -8.21
N HIS A 260 -7.21 -8.11 -6.94
CA HIS A 260 -8.22 -8.85 -6.20
C HIS A 260 -9.46 -7.99 -5.89
N LEU A 261 -9.30 -6.69 -5.71
CA LEU A 261 -10.39 -5.78 -5.37
C LEU A 261 -11.56 -5.85 -6.36
N ASP A 262 -11.31 -6.12 -7.65
CA ASP A 262 -12.34 -6.32 -8.71
C ASP A 262 -13.37 -7.41 -8.36
N ASP A 263 -12.90 -8.43 -7.64
CA ASP A 263 -13.63 -9.65 -7.33
C ASP A 263 -14.12 -9.70 -5.88
N LEU A 264 -13.53 -8.91 -4.98
CA LEU A 264 -13.90 -8.90 -3.56
C LEU A 264 -15.39 -8.56 -3.36
N ARG A 265 -15.96 -9.05 -2.26
CA ARG A 265 -17.33 -8.70 -1.85
C ARG A 265 -17.27 -7.74 -0.67
N GLY A 266 -18.44 -7.25 -0.26
CA GLY A 266 -18.56 -6.36 0.89
C GLY A 266 -18.76 -4.91 0.49
N ARG A 267 -19.21 -4.10 1.46
CA ARG A 267 -19.48 -2.67 1.25
C ARG A 267 -18.19 -1.92 1.02
N THR A 268 -17.17 -2.24 1.82
CA THR A 268 -15.86 -1.58 1.76
C THR A 268 -15.23 -1.76 0.38
N ALA A 269 -15.20 -2.99 -0.13
CA ALA A 269 -14.66 -3.27 -1.46
C ALA A 269 -15.42 -2.52 -2.58
N ASN A 270 -16.74 -2.32 -2.43
CA ASN A 270 -17.52 -1.53 -3.38
C ASN A 270 -17.11 -0.06 -3.40
N MET A 271 -16.89 0.51 -2.21
CA MET A 271 -16.48 1.91 -2.08
C MET A 271 -15.04 2.11 -2.57
N LEU A 272 -14.13 1.19 -2.28
CA LEU A 272 -12.75 1.27 -2.79
C LEU A 272 -12.70 1.18 -4.31
N ARG A 273 -13.52 0.34 -4.96
CA ARG A 273 -13.63 0.36 -6.44
C ARG A 273 -14.12 1.70 -6.95
N LEU A 274 -15.12 2.28 -6.30
CA LEU A 274 -15.62 3.60 -6.68
C LEU A 274 -14.52 4.65 -6.54
N ASN A 275 -13.81 4.66 -5.42
CA ASN A 275 -12.68 5.55 -5.16
C ASN A 275 -11.58 5.41 -6.22
N ARG A 276 -11.24 4.19 -6.62
CA ARG A 276 -10.28 3.94 -7.71
C ARG A 276 -10.72 4.64 -8.99
N PHE A 277 -11.97 4.44 -9.42
CA PHE A 277 -12.45 5.06 -10.64
C PHE A 277 -12.60 6.57 -10.51
N SER A 278 -13.03 7.09 -9.37
CA SER A 278 -13.16 8.54 -9.16
C SER A 278 -11.81 9.25 -9.18
N ARG A 279 -10.70 8.56 -8.93
CA ARG A 279 -9.33 9.10 -9.02
C ARG A 279 -8.68 8.87 -10.38
N TRP A 280 -9.39 8.30 -11.36
CA TRP A 280 -8.79 7.97 -12.65
C TRP A 280 -8.33 9.21 -13.42
N PHE A 281 -8.98 10.37 -13.29
CA PHE A 281 -8.50 11.63 -13.88
C PHE A 281 -8.64 12.75 -12.85
N VAL A 282 -7.68 12.85 -11.93
CA VAL A 282 -7.78 13.68 -10.71
C VAL A 282 -8.11 15.14 -11.01
N ASP A 283 -7.54 15.73 -12.06
CA ASP A 283 -7.83 17.12 -12.42
C ASP A 283 -8.94 17.29 -13.47
N GLY A 284 -9.45 16.18 -14.01
CA GLY A 284 -10.44 16.12 -15.06
C GLY A 284 -10.12 16.87 -16.35
N ARG A 285 -8.89 17.37 -16.50
CA ARG A 285 -8.55 18.39 -17.50
C ARG A 285 -7.25 18.09 -18.22
N SER A 286 -6.23 17.58 -17.53
CA SER A 286 -4.96 17.24 -18.17
C SER A 286 -4.99 15.88 -18.85
N GLY A 287 -5.98 15.03 -18.53
CA GLY A 287 -6.01 13.64 -18.95
C GLY A 287 -4.95 12.78 -18.26
N HIS A 288 -4.25 13.30 -17.24
CA HIS A 288 -3.28 12.54 -16.46
C HIS A 288 -3.99 11.75 -15.38
N SER A 289 -3.64 10.48 -15.28
CA SER A 289 -4.15 9.56 -14.29
C SER A 289 -3.04 9.13 -13.36
N THR A 290 -3.15 9.48 -12.08
CA THR A 290 -2.24 8.97 -11.05
C THR A 290 -2.30 7.45 -10.98
N TYR A 291 -3.49 6.87 -11.15
CA TYR A 291 -3.66 5.42 -11.21
C TYR A 291 -2.94 4.79 -12.40
N GLU A 292 -3.05 5.37 -13.60
CA GLU A 292 -2.32 4.84 -14.78
C GLU A 292 -0.81 4.92 -14.58
N TYR A 293 -0.34 6.01 -13.97
CA TYR A 293 1.07 6.19 -13.62
C TYR A 293 1.57 5.14 -12.63
N GLU A 294 0.82 4.89 -11.54
CA GLU A 294 1.14 3.84 -10.56
C GLU A 294 1.19 2.45 -11.21
N MET A 295 0.23 2.15 -12.09
CA MET A 295 0.22 0.90 -12.84
C MET A 295 1.46 0.78 -13.73
N ILE A 296 1.76 1.82 -14.52
CA ILE A 296 2.95 1.92 -15.36
C ILE A 296 4.24 1.64 -14.57
N GLN A 297 4.38 2.24 -13.39
CA GLN A 297 5.54 2.01 -12.54
C GLN A 297 5.62 0.54 -12.13
N ALA A 298 4.50 -0.07 -11.72
CA ALA A 298 4.47 -1.49 -11.42
C ALA A 298 4.91 -2.35 -12.62
N PHE A 299 4.51 -2.02 -13.85
CA PHE A 299 5.00 -2.74 -15.05
C PHE A 299 6.49 -2.62 -15.27
N HIS A 300 7.06 -1.46 -14.97
CA HIS A 300 8.48 -1.25 -15.11
C HIS A 300 9.28 -2.06 -14.09
N TYR A 301 8.85 -2.06 -12.82
CA TYR A 301 9.62 -2.66 -11.72
C TYR A 301 9.34 -4.15 -11.47
N ILE A 302 8.12 -4.63 -11.72
CA ILE A 302 7.72 -6.04 -11.46
C ILE A 302 7.03 -6.72 -12.66
N PRO A 303 7.59 -6.63 -13.88
CA PRO A 303 6.98 -7.12 -15.11
C PRO A 303 6.55 -8.61 -15.05
N GLN A 304 7.43 -9.46 -14.54
CA GLN A 304 7.25 -10.91 -14.41
C GLN A 304 6.06 -11.27 -13.51
N ILE A 305 5.82 -10.49 -12.46
CA ILE A 305 4.73 -10.72 -11.52
C ILE A 305 3.41 -10.40 -12.22
N ILE A 306 3.36 -9.27 -12.93
CA ILE A 306 2.14 -8.90 -13.65
C ILE A 306 1.81 -9.92 -14.74
N LEU A 307 2.80 -10.35 -15.53
CA LEU A 307 2.58 -11.38 -16.57
C LEU A 307 2.11 -12.71 -15.98
N LYS A 308 2.62 -13.10 -14.80
CA LYS A 308 2.20 -14.31 -14.08
C LYS A 308 0.73 -14.23 -13.64
N HIS A 309 0.28 -13.09 -13.11
CA HIS A 309 -1.05 -12.96 -12.51
C HIS A 309 -2.12 -12.45 -13.50
N GLU A 310 -1.73 -11.74 -14.55
CA GLU A 310 -2.65 -11.13 -15.52
C GLU A 310 -2.11 -11.22 -16.96
N PRO A 311 -1.99 -12.43 -17.54
CA PRO A 311 -1.50 -12.59 -18.90
C PRO A 311 -2.40 -11.83 -19.89
N GLY A 312 -1.80 -10.91 -20.65
CA GLY A 312 -2.50 -10.08 -21.65
C GLY A 312 -3.28 -8.89 -21.09
N LEU A 313 -3.20 -8.62 -19.77
CA LEU A 313 -3.79 -7.43 -19.11
C LEU A 313 -5.31 -7.29 -19.31
N GLU A 314 -6.02 -8.41 -19.35
CA GLU A 314 -7.46 -8.44 -19.64
C GLU A 314 -8.31 -7.79 -18.53
N ARG A 315 -7.89 -7.84 -17.27
CA ARG A 315 -8.59 -7.15 -16.17
C ARG A 315 -8.36 -5.66 -16.24
N LEU A 316 -7.15 -5.20 -16.53
CA LEU A 316 -6.86 -3.78 -16.71
C LEU A 316 -7.60 -3.18 -17.92
N LYS A 317 -7.58 -3.87 -19.08
CA LYS A 317 -8.42 -3.52 -20.24
C LYS A 317 -9.89 -3.42 -19.84
N ARG A 318 -10.37 -4.39 -19.05
CA ARG A 318 -11.74 -4.39 -18.56
C ARG A 318 -12.03 -3.22 -17.62
N ARG A 319 -11.13 -2.86 -16.71
CA ARG A 319 -11.26 -1.70 -15.81
C ARG A 319 -11.37 -0.41 -16.61
N HIS A 320 -10.48 -0.20 -17.58
CA HIS A 320 -10.52 0.97 -18.43
C HIS A 320 -11.85 1.07 -19.20
N ARG A 321 -12.34 -0.03 -19.78
CA ARG A 321 -13.69 -0.08 -20.40
C ARG A 321 -14.82 0.22 -19.42
N ILE A 322 -14.72 -0.28 -18.19
CA ILE A 322 -15.69 0.00 -17.12
C ILE A 322 -15.67 1.49 -16.76
N MET A 323 -14.49 2.09 -16.60
CA MET A 323 -14.31 3.51 -16.33
C MET A 323 -15.00 4.35 -17.42
N LEU A 324 -14.71 4.08 -18.68
CA LEU A 324 -15.32 4.77 -19.82
C LEU A 324 -16.85 4.63 -19.82
N ALA A 325 -17.36 3.42 -19.58
CA ALA A 325 -18.79 3.16 -19.51
C ALA A 325 -19.47 3.89 -18.33
N LEU A 326 -18.83 3.94 -17.16
CA LEU A 326 -19.36 4.62 -15.99
C LEU A 326 -19.34 6.13 -16.16
N ASN A 327 -18.27 6.69 -16.74
CA ASN A 327 -18.20 8.11 -17.07
C ASN A 327 -19.33 8.51 -18.03
N ALA A 328 -19.58 7.70 -19.05
CA ALA A 328 -20.69 7.91 -19.98
C ALA A 328 -22.07 7.95 -19.29
N ILE A 329 -22.30 7.02 -18.37
CA ILE A 329 -23.56 6.95 -17.62
C ILE A 329 -23.72 8.17 -16.71
N ARG A 330 -22.64 8.61 -16.09
CA ARG A 330 -22.61 9.83 -15.30
C ARG A 330 -23.04 11.04 -16.13
N GLU A 331 -22.43 11.24 -17.29
CA GLU A 331 -22.74 12.35 -18.18
C GLU A 331 -24.23 12.38 -18.55
N VAL A 332 -24.79 11.23 -18.93
CA VAL A 332 -26.22 11.13 -19.24
C VAL A 332 -27.08 11.48 -18.02
N SER A 333 -26.64 11.12 -16.80
CA SER A 333 -27.37 11.38 -15.56
C SER A 333 -27.43 12.87 -15.20
N ILE A 334 -26.32 13.60 -15.39
CA ILE A 334 -26.24 15.05 -15.13
C ILE A 334 -27.21 15.84 -16.04
N HIS A 335 -27.36 15.42 -17.29
CA HIS A 335 -28.22 16.09 -18.27
C HIS A 335 -29.71 15.77 -18.12
N VAL A 336 -30.08 14.75 -17.33
CA VAL A 336 -31.47 14.42 -17.03
C VAL A 336 -31.94 15.27 -15.83
N SER A 337 -32.84 16.22 -16.10
CA SER A 337 -33.38 17.17 -15.12
C SER A 337 -33.68 16.54 -13.74
N PRO A 338 -33.29 17.19 -12.62
CA PRO A 338 -33.52 16.71 -11.26
C PRO A 338 -34.97 16.33 -10.95
N LYS A 339 -35.93 17.01 -11.59
CA LYS A 339 -37.37 16.71 -11.45
C LYS A 339 -37.74 15.31 -11.95
N ARG A 340 -37.04 14.79 -12.96
CA ARG A 340 -37.26 13.42 -13.47
C ARG A 340 -36.57 12.36 -12.63
N GLN A 341 -35.47 12.70 -11.94
CA GLN A 341 -34.76 11.77 -11.05
C GLN A 341 -35.57 11.46 -9.79
N GLN A 342 -36.36 12.41 -9.28
CA GLN A 342 -37.22 12.21 -8.10
C GLN A 342 -38.49 11.38 -8.38
N GLU A 343 -38.96 11.30 -9.63
CA GLU A 343 -40.27 10.71 -9.95
C GLU A 343 -40.22 9.22 -10.36
N GLY A 344 -39.05 8.59 -10.51
CA GLY A 344 -38.99 7.14 -10.73
C GLY A 344 -37.63 6.60 -11.14
N HIS A 345 -37.28 5.46 -10.55
CA HIS A 345 -36.21 4.52 -10.92
C HIS A 345 -35.35 4.95 -12.12
N LEU A 346 -34.12 5.39 -11.87
CA LEU A 346 -33.06 5.67 -12.87
C LEU A 346 -32.85 4.54 -13.90
N SER A 347 -33.31 3.32 -13.59
CA SER A 347 -33.33 2.17 -14.49
C SER A 347 -34.33 2.28 -15.65
N ASP A 348 -35.35 3.14 -15.58
CA ASP A 348 -36.50 3.12 -16.50
C ASP A 348 -36.54 4.34 -17.44
N LEU A 349 -35.69 5.34 -17.21
CA LEU A 349 -35.76 6.64 -17.89
C LEU A 349 -34.92 6.74 -19.15
N LEU A 350 -35.26 5.95 -20.19
CA LEU A 350 -35.01 6.11 -21.65
C LEU A 350 -34.55 4.77 -22.27
N PRO A 351 -35.09 4.38 -23.46
CA PRO A 351 -34.61 3.23 -24.20
C PRO A 351 -33.12 3.33 -24.53
N LEU A 352 -32.37 2.27 -24.26
CA LEU A 352 -30.92 2.16 -24.48
C LEU A 352 -30.47 2.53 -25.90
N SER A 353 -31.32 2.31 -26.90
CA SER A 353 -31.06 2.67 -28.30
C SER A 353 -30.90 4.18 -28.52
N VAL A 354 -31.71 5.01 -27.87
CA VAL A 354 -31.63 6.47 -27.97
C VAL A 354 -30.37 7.01 -27.27
N ARG A 355 -29.93 6.33 -26.21
CA ARG A 355 -28.71 6.68 -25.47
C ARG A 355 -27.44 6.32 -26.24
N ARG A 356 -27.44 5.21 -26.99
CA ARG A 356 -26.27 4.76 -27.77
C ARG A 356 -25.91 5.74 -28.88
N GLU A 357 -26.87 6.27 -29.62
CA GLU A 357 -26.59 7.23 -30.69
C GLU A 357 -26.11 8.59 -30.16
N ALA A 358 -26.68 9.07 -29.05
CA ALA A 358 -26.19 10.27 -28.35
C ALA A 358 -24.76 10.06 -27.79
N PHE A 359 -24.50 8.90 -27.20
CA PHE A 359 -23.20 8.49 -26.69
C PHE A 359 -22.12 8.44 -27.79
N LEU A 360 -22.42 7.78 -28.91
CA LEU A 360 -21.51 7.66 -30.05
C LEU A 360 -21.29 9.00 -30.77
N GLY A 361 -22.32 9.87 -30.81
CA GLY A 361 -22.23 11.19 -31.44
C GLY A 361 -21.45 12.23 -30.63
N GLN A 362 -21.52 12.19 -29.29
CA GLN A 362 -20.82 13.15 -28.42
C GLN A 362 -19.33 12.81 -28.23
N TYR A 363 -18.98 11.54 -28.04
CA TYR A 363 -17.59 11.13 -27.82
C TYR A 363 -16.68 11.24 -29.06
N ALA A 364 -17.26 11.32 -30.26
CA ALA A 364 -16.51 11.57 -31.49
C ALA A 364 -15.95 13.00 -31.59
N SER A 365 -16.39 13.92 -30.71
CA SER A 365 -15.82 15.27 -30.60
C SER A 365 -14.90 15.35 -29.37
N THR A 366 -13.59 15.39 -29.60
CA THR A 366 -12.49 15.28 -28.63
C THR A 366 -12.38 16.39 -27.57
N ASN A 367 -13.37 17.30 -27.46
CA ASN A 367 -13.28 18.51 -26.62
C ASN A 367 -14.14 18.47 -25.34
N TYR A 368 -14.65 17.32 -24.93
CA TYR A 368 -15.49 17.19 -23.73
C TYR A 368 -14.82 16.36 -22.63
N LEU A 369 -13.63 16.79 -22.20
CA LEU A 369 -13.22 16.56 -20.82
C LEU A 369 -13.99 17.56 -19.95
N MET A 370 -15.23 17.23 -19.61
CA MET A 370 -15.95 17.94 -18.55
C MET A 370 -15.11 17.84 -17.27
N PRO A 371 -15.12 18.88 -16.39
CA PRO A 371 -14.44 18.82 -15.12
C PRO A 371 -14.87 17.56 -14.37
N TRP A 372 -13.90 16.71 -14.11
CA TRP A 372 -14.07 15.48 -13.37
C TRP A 372 -14.14 15.84 -11.89
N ASP A 373 -15.35 15.83 -11.33
CA ASP A 373 -15.54 16.02 -9.89
C ASP A 373 -15.62 14.66 -9.20
N GLN A 374 -14.73 14.43 -8.24
CA GLN A 374 -14.70 13.20 -7.46
C GLN A 374 -15.97 13.05 -6.61
N GLU A 375 -16.53 14.13 -6.05
CA GLU A 375 -17.71 14.08 -5.19
C GLU A 375 -18.97 13.63 -5.96
N ASP A 376 -19.09 14.05 -7.23
CA ASP A 376 -20.17 13.63 -8.12
C ASP A 376 -20.25 12.10 -8.27
N TRP A 377 -19.10 11.39 -8.20
CA TRP A 377 -19.07 9.93 -8.25
C TRP A 377 -19.69 9.30 -7.00
N PHE A 378 -19.39 9.85 -5.82
CA PHE A 378 -19.93 9.35 -4.55
C PHE A 378 -21.43 9.62 -4.44
N ASP A 379 -21.89 10.77 -4.93
CA ASP A 379 -23.31 11.10 -5.00
C ASP A 379 -24.09 10.17 -5.95
N GLN A 380 -23.49 9.81 -7.09
CA GLN A 380 -24.14 8.93 -8.08
C GLN A 380 -24.11 7.45 -7.71
N PHE A 381 -23.07 7.03 -6.97
CA PHE A 381 -22.85 5.65 -6.57
C PHE A 381 -22.68 5.53 -5.04
N PRO A 382 -23.67 5.91 -4.22
CA PRO A 382 -23.53 6.00 -2.75
C PRO A 382 -23.32 4.65 -2.05
N LYS A 383 -23.48 3.54 -2.78
CA LYS A 383 -23.22 2.17 -2.29
C LYS A 383 -21.94 1.57 -2.87
N GLY A 384 -21.15 2.38 -3.57
CA GLY A 384 -19.99 1.96 -4.32
C GLY A 384 -20.36 1.17 -5.59
N LEU A 385 -19.34 0.62 -6.22
CA LEU A 385 -19.48 -0.21 -7.41
C LEU A 385 -19.39 -1.68 -7.01
N PRO A 386 -20.39 -2.53 -7.24
CA PRO A 386 -20.32 -3.96 -6.93
C PRO A 386 -19.18 -4.67 -7.68
N SER A 387 -18.79 -5.85 -7.21
CA SER A 387 -17.81 -6.70 -7.91
C SER A 387 -18.19 -6.86 -9.39
N PHE A 388 -17.20 -6.87 -10.27
CA PHE A 388 -17.46 -6.98 -11.70
C PHE A 388 -18.04 -8.35 -12.09
N LYS A 389 -17.93 -9.37 -11.23
CA LYS A 389 -18.61 -10.68 -11.40
C LYS A 389 -20.04 -10.69 -10.87
N ASN A 390 -20.47 -9.65 -10.15
CA ASN A 390 -21.79 -9.57 -9.55
C ASN A 390 -22.88 -9.44 -10.63
N ALA A 391 -23.96 -10.22 -10.51
CA ALA A 391 -25.07 -10.20 -11.45
C ALA A 391 -25.76 -8.81 -11.53
N LEU A 392 -25.81 -8.07 -10.43
CA LEU A 392 -26.31 -6.69 -10.40
C LEU A 392 -25.44 -5.77 -11.26
N PHE A 393 -24.11 -5.88 -11.15
CA PHE A 393 -23.18 -5.09 -11.95
C PHE A 393 -23.37 -5.41 -13.44
N GLN A 394 -23.39 -6.70 -13.79
CA GLN A 394 -23.58 -7.15 -15.17
C GLN A 394 -24.92 -6.69 -15.75
N ARG A 395 -26.02 -6.81 -14.99
CA ARG A 395 -27.33 -6.35 -15.43
C ARG A 395 -27.40 -4.83 -15.61
N ARG A 396 -26.73 -4.06 -14.75
CA ARG A 396 -26.81 -2.60 -14.76
C ARG A 396 -25.85 -1.96 -15.76
N PHE A 397 -24.64 -2.51 -15.89
CA PHE A 397 -23.53 -1.88 -16.62
C PHE A 397 -22.99 -2.74 -17.76
N GLY A 398 -23.31 -4.04 -17.81
CA GLY A 398 -22.72 -4.98 -18.77
C GLY A 398 -22.89 -4.55 -20.22
N GLU A 399 -24.10 -4.10 -20.60
CA GLU A 399 -24.34 -3.63 -21.98
C GLU A 399 -23.52 -2.39 -22.33
N TRP A 400 -23.34 -1.46 -21.40
CA TRP A 400 -22.49 -0.28 -21.60
C TRP A 400 -21.04 -0.68 -21.78
N VAL A 401 -20.53 -1.54 -20.90
CA VAL A 401 -19.16 -2.07 -20.97
C VAL A 401 -18.92 -2.81 -22.29
N SER A 402 -19.87 -3.64 -22.73
CA SER A 402 -19.82 -4.33 -24.03
C SER A 402 -19.92 -3.37 -25.21
N SER A 403 -20.64 -2.27 -25.09
CA SER A 403 -20.74 -1.27 -26.16
C SER A 403 -19.41 -0.53 -26.38
N VAL A 404 -18.66 -0.27 -25.31
CA VAL A 404 -17.32 0.31 -25.37
C VAL A 404 -16.33 -0.67 -26.03
N GLN A 405 -16.50 -1.98 -25.83
CA GLN A 405 -15.63 -2.99 -26.47
C GLN A 405 -15.69 -2.98 -28.00
N GLY A 406 -16.86 -2.64 -28.57
CA GLY A 406 -17.03 -2.54 -30.03
C GLY A 406 -16.55 -1.21 -30.62
N MET A 407 -16.22 -0.24 -29.77
CA MET A 407 -15.53 0.97 -30.17
C MET A 407 -14.04 0.62 -30.13
N GLU A 408 -13.44 0.31 -31.28
CA GLU A 408 -12.00 0.56 -31.42
C GLU A 408 -11.83 2.04 -31.08
N VAL A 409 -11.33 2.33 -29.88
CA VAL A 409 -11.20 3.68 -29.34
C VAL A 409 -10.07 4.37 -30.11
N ARG A 410 -10.34 4.79 -31.35
CA ARG A 410 -9.44 5.53 -32.25
C ARG A 410 -9.23 6.99 -31.80
N THR A 411 -9.12 7.22 -30.51
CA THR A 411 -8.87 8.55 -29.93
C THR A 411 -7.51 8.55 -29.27
N ASP A 412 -6.94 9.71 -28.94
CA ASP A 412 -5.66 9.85 -28.22
C ASP A 412 -5.56 9.03 -26.90
N MET A 413 -6.65 8.43 -26.41
CA MET A 413 -6.71 7.34 -25.42
C MET A 413 -6.04 6.02 -25.89
N ASP A 414 -5.71 5.91 -27.18
CA ASP A 414 -4.74 4.95 -27.70
C ASP A 414 -3.41 5.14 -26.98
N THR A 415 -3.06 6.32 -26.44
CA THR A 415 -1.84 6.51 -25.65
C THR A 415 -1.77 5.62 -24.41
N PHE A 416 -2.87 5.41 -23.68
CA PHE A 416 -2.83 4.49 -22.53
C PHE A 416 -2.54 3.07 -23.00
N TYR A 417 -3.37 2.52 -23.91
CA TYR A 417 -3.13 1.16 -24.41
C TYR A 417 -1.82 1.01 -25.16
N TRP A 418 -1.38 2.05 -25.87
CA TRP A 418 -0.11 2.11 -26.59
C TRP A 418 1.06 2.13 -25.61
N ARG A 419 1.05 2.98 -24.57
CA ARG A 419 2.06 3.00 -23.51
C ARG A 419 2.17 1.61 -22.87
N PHE A 420 1.04 0.99 -22.56
CA PHE A 420 1.01 -0.36 -22.00
C PHE A 420 1.48 -1.42 -22.98
N HIS A 421 1.09 -1.31 -24.25
CA HIS A 421 1.51 -2.23 -25.30
C HIS A 421 3.01 -2.11 -25.59
N CYS A 422 3.56 -0.90 -25.58
CA CYS A 422 5.00 -0.64 -25.67
C CYS A 422 5.73 -1.30 -24.51
N VAL A 423 5.26 -1.12 -23.27
CA VAL A 423 5.85 -1.78 -22.10
C VAL A 423 5.76 -3.31 -22.21
N LEU A 424 4.62 -3.87 -22.62
CA LEU A 424 4.46 -5.31 -22.86
C LEU A 424 5.39 -5.82 -23.97
N GLN A 425 5.54 -5.08 -25.07
CA GLN A 425 6.44 -5.46 -26.16
C GLN A 425 7.90 -5.43 -25.69
N MET A 426 8.31 -4.41 -24.95
CA MET A 426 9.63 -4.35 -24.33
C MET A 426 9.87 -5.57 -23.43
N MET A 427 8.90 -5.92 -22.59
CA MET A 427 8.99 -7.09 -21.71
C MET A 427 9.11 -8.41 -22.48
N GLN A 428 8.31 -8.59 -23.54
CA GLN A 428 8.37 -9.79 -24.38
C GLN A 428 9.69 -9.89 -25.16
N THR A 429 10.29 -8.77 -25.55
CA THR A 429 11.62 -8.78 -26.17
C THR A 429 12.71 -9.19 -25.18
N LEU A 430 12.58 -8.81 -23.90
CA LEU A 430 13.52 -9.20 -22.84
C LEU A 430 13.44 -10.70 -22.50
N GLU A 431 12.24 -11.28 -22.43
CA GLU A 431 12.08 -12.73 -22.21
C GLU A 431 12.66 -13.58 -23.36
N GLY A 432 12.71 -13.02 -24.58
CA GLY A 432 13.27 -13.69 -25.76
C GLY A 432 14.80 -13.67 -25.82
N THR A 433 15.48 -12.79 -25.08
CA THR A 433 16.95 -12.65 -25.11
C THR A 433 17.69 -13.53 -24.11
N ASP A 434 17.00 -14.06 -23.09
CA ASP A 434 17.63 -14.83 -22.00
C ASP A 434 17.98 -16.29 -22.37
N SER A 435 17.67 -16.75 -23.58
CA SER A 435 17.85 -18.17 -23.94
C SER A 435 19.25 -18.56 -24.42
N GLU A 436 20.20 -17.63 -24.63
CA GLU A 436 21.51 -17.98 -25.24
C GLU A 436 22.79 -17.47 -24.52
N THR A 437 22.71 -16.66 -23.46
CA THR A 437 23.91 -16.19 -22.74
C THR A 437 23.92 -16.62 -21.28
N SER A 438 24.50 -17.79 -21.01
CA SER A 438 24.86 -18.20 -19.66
C SER A 438 26.12 -17.46 -19.18
N SER A 439 25.99 -16.45 -18.33
CA SER A 439 27.02 -16.05 -17.35
C SER A 439 26.54 -14.87 -16.50
N ASP A 440 26.21 -15.13 -15.24
CA ASP A 440 26.46 -14.38 -13.98
C ASP A 440 26.57 -12.84 -13.90
N GLU A 441 26.41 -12.06 -14.97
CA GLU A 441 26.67 -10.61 -14.99
C GLU A 441 25.47 -9.76 -15.46
N SER A 442 24.26 -10.31 -15.57
CA SER A 442 23.09 -9.60 -16.13
C SER A 442 22.15 -8.92 -15.10
N GLU A 443 22.60 -8.62 -13.87
CA GLU A 443 21.73 -7.98 -12.86
C GLU A 443 21.67 -6.43 -12.93
N ASP A 444 22.45 -5.77 -13.82
CA ASP A 444 22.55 -4.30 -13.89
C ASP A 444 21.78 -3.64 -15.06
N TRP A 445 20.92 -4.37 -15.79
CA TRP A 445 20.26 -3.86 -17.01
C TRP A 445 19.05 -2.92 -16.82
N PHE A 446 18.80 -2.43 -15.61
CA PHE A 446 17.72 -1.46 -15.34
C PHE A 446 18.27 -0.11 -14.87
N GLU A 447 19.33 0.37 -15.54
CA GLU A 447 19.75 1.76 -15.42
C GLU A 447 18.96 2.59 -16.44
N ASP A 448 18.04 3.37 -15.87
CA ASP A 448 17.22 4.46 -16.40
C ASP A 448 16.12 4.12 -17.43
N PRO A 449 14.89 4.66 -17.25
CA PRO A 449 13.84 4.54 -18.24
C PRO A 449 14.21 5.29 -19.54
N PRO A 450 13.64 4.92 -20.71
CA PRO A 450 13.91 5.63 -21.97
C PRO A 450 13.69 7.14 -21.85
N GLU A 451 14.50 7.97 -22.53
CA GLU A 451 14.42 9.46 -22.48
C GLU A 451 12.99 10.00 -22.74
N GLU A 452 12.24 9.41 -23.67
CA GLU A 452 10.83 9.78 -23.95
C GLU A 452 9.91 9.55 -22.74
N TYR A 453 10.28 8.62 -21.86
CA TYR A 453 9.61 8.38 -20.58
C TYR A 453 10.10 9.34 -19.51
N GLN A 454 11.40 9.67 -19.49
CA GLN A 454 11.94 10.67 -18.57
C GLN A 454 11.28 12.04 -18.80
N GLU A 455 11.08 12.49 -20.04
CA GLU A 455 10.33 13.73 -20.32
C GLU A 455 8.88 13.68 -19.80
N TYR A 456 8.24 12.50 -19.83
CA TYR A 456 6.92 12.29 -19.23
C TYR A 456 6.97 12.30 -17.69
N LEU A 457 7.97 11.66 -17.10
CA LEU A 457 8.20 11.67 -15.64
C LEU A 457 8.48 13.10 -15.16
N GLU A 458 9.33 13.85 -15.87
CA GLU A 458 9.70 15.23 -15.58
C GLU A 458 8.51 16.19 -15.75
N SER A 459 7.70 16.04 -16.81
CA SER A 459 6.48 16.84 -16.98
C SER A 459 5.37 16.49 -15.99
N SER A 460 5.38 15.28 -15.43
CA SER A 460 4.50 14.87 -14.31
C SER A 460 5.09 15.20 -12.93
N SER A 461 6.39 15.48 -12.84
CA SER A 461 7.11 15.68 -11.57
C SER A 461 6.82 17.01 -10.88
N ASP A 462 6.20 17.97 -11.58
CA ASP A 462 5.60 19.16 -10.96
C ASP A 462 4.52 18.81 -9.91
N LEU A 463 4.10 17.53 -9.83
CA LEU A 463 3.17 17.01 -8.82
C LEU A 463 3.73 15.84 -7.97
N SER A 464 4.95 15.37 -8.21
CA SER A 464 5.59 14.32 -7.38
C SER A 464 7.12 14.33 -7.53
N GLY A 465 7.80 15.09 -6.68
CA GLY A 465 9.26 15.09 -6.57
C GLY A 465 9.76 13.88 -5.77
N PHE A 466 10.04 12.77 -6.45
CA PHE A 466 10.54 11.53 -5.87
C PHE A 466 11.18 10.76 -7.04
N TRP A 467 12.49 10.88 -7.32
CA TRP A 467 13.52 9.97 -6.82
C TRP A 467 14.98 10.47 -7.05
N GLU A 468 15.18 11.64 -7.64
CA GLU A 468 16.52 12.16 -7.96
C GLU A 468 16.79 13.48 -7.26
N SER A 469 17.32 13.44 -6.03
CA SER A 469 18.01 14.59 -5.42
C SER A 469 18.79 14.14 -4.20
N SER A 470 19.99 13.61 -4.42
CA SER A 470 21.09 13.68 -3.46
C SER A 470 22.38 13.35 -4.17
N GLU A 471 22.85 14.26 -5.03
CA GLU A 471 24.28 14.49 -5.27
C GLU A 471 24.49 15.71 -6.18
N SER A 472 25.37 16.61 -5.74
CA SER A 472 25.95 17.78 -6.41
C SER A 472 25.49 19.16 -5.92
N SER A 473 26.15 19.63 -4.87
CA SER A 473 26.28 21.05 -4.57
C SER A 473 27.69 21.30 -4.00
N GLU A 474 28.71 21.21 -4.84
CA GLU A 474 30.01 21.79 -4.55
C GLU A 474 30.57 22.55 -5.76
N SER A 475 30.95 23.80 -5.47
CA SER A 475 31.99 24.61 -6.12
C SER A 475 31.67 25.26 -7.48
N SER A 476 31.36 26.56 -7.42
CA SER A 476 31.72 27.55 -8.44
C SER A 476 31.71 28.95 -7.82
N GLU A 477 32.66 29.27 -6.94
CA GLU A 477 33.00 30.66 -6.63
C GLU A 477 34.39 30.96 -7.20
N SER A 478 34.41 31.69 -8.32
CA SER A 478 35.59 32.31 -8.89
C SER A 478 35.82 33.67 -8.23
N SER A 479 36.85 33.72 -7.39
CA SER A 479 37.89 34.76 -7.29
C SER A 479 37.53 36.20 -7.73
N GLU A 480 37.65 37.14 -6.81
CA GLU A 480 38.40 38.38 -7.07
C GLU A 480 39.03 38.95 -5.78
N SER A 481 40.23 39.48 -6.00
CA SER A 481 41.31 39.88 -5.08
C SER A 481 41.01 41.03 -4.13
N SER A 482 41.59 41.01 -2.93
CA SER A 482 42.30 42.18 -2.38
C SER A 482 43.21 41.83 -1.21
N ASP A 483 44.35 42.50 -1.22
CA ASP A 483 45.47 42.45 -0.27
C ASP A 483 45.05 42.60 1.20
N ASN A 484 45.76 41.90 2.09
CA ASN A 484 46.47 42.57 3.18
C ASN A 484 47.50 41.66 3.84
N SER A 485 48.68 42.26 4.02
CA SER A 485 49.78 41.86 4.87
C SER A 485 49.32 41.74 6.33
N ASP A 486 49.85 40.82 7.12
CA ASP A 486 50.77 41.15 8.22
C ASP A 486 51.24 39.89 8.97
N SER A 487 52.45 40.04 9.51
CA SER A 487 53.23 39.24 10.43
C SER A 487 52.48 38.55 11.59
N SER A 488 52.92 37.34 11.95
CA SER A 488 53.53 37.06 13.27
C SER A 488 53.93 35.59 13.38
N GLU A 489 55.17 35.40 13.84
CA GLU A 489 55.67 34.21 14.49
C GLU A 489 54.89 33.98 15.79
N ASP A 490 54.53 32.73 16.12
CA ASP A 490 54.66 32.28 17.51
C ASP A 490 54.65 30.76 17.64
N ASP A 491 55.53 30.30 18.51
CA ASP A 491 55.76 28.93 18.97
C ASP A 491 54.54 28.36 19.71
N SER A 492 54.35 27.03 19.64
CA SER A 492 54.20 26.17 20.84
C SER A 492 53.74 24.74 20.50
N ASP A 493 54.62 23.79 20.89
CA ASP A 493 54.38 22.66 21.78
C ASP A 493 53.37 21.53 21.46
N HIS A 494 53.92 20.31 21.55
CA HIS A 494 53.40 19.10 22.23
C HIS A 494 52.02 18.54 21.79
N GLU A 495 51.71 17.26 21.66
CA GLU A 495 52.23 15.95 22.07
C GLU A 495 51.45 14.93 21.20
N ASP A 496 52.11 13.94 20.61
CA ASP A 496 52.06 12.54 21.07
C ASP A 496 50.64 11.95 21.24
N TRP A 497 50.14 11.28 20.20
CA TRP A 497 49.08 10.27 20.33
C TRP A 497 49.61 8.94 19.81
N GLY A 498 50.29 8.23 20.71
CA GLY A 498 50.63 6.83 20.55
C GLY A 498 49.41 5.91 20.64
N SER A 499 49.46 4.87 19.82
CA SER A 499 48.95 3.51 20.02
C SER A 499 47.79 3.29 21.00
N LEU A 500 46.63 2.91 20.45
CA LEU A 500 45.71 1.95 21.08
C LEU A 500 44.96 1.18 19.98
N ALA A 501 45.64 0.22 19.37
CA ALA A 501 45.03 -0.81 18.54
C ALA A 501 45.53 -2.17 19.02
N GLU A 502 44.89 -2.71 20.05
CA GLU A 502 44.89 -4.14 20.34
C GLU A 502 43.86 -4.47 21.43
N ILE A 503 43.32 -5.70 21.35
CA ILE A 503 42.53 -6.43 22.35
C ILE A 503 41.01 -6.13 22.39
N TYR A 504 40.21 -6.88 21.62
CA TYR A 504 39.43 -8.03 22.15
C TYR A 504 38.64 -8.72 21.03
N MET A 505 39.04 -9.96 20.73
CA MET A 505 38.32 -10.97 19.97
C MET A 505 38.38 -12.25 20.81
N VAL A 506 37.37 -12.51 21.66
CA VAL A 506 37.05 -13.86 22.19
C VAL A 506 35.58 -13.91 22.63
N GLY A 507 34.78 -14.71 21.90
CA GLY A 507 33.76 -15.65 22.39
C GLY A 507 32.53 -15.14 23.14
N ILE A 508 31.35 -15.28 22.52
CA ILE A 508 30.43 -16.44 22.59
C ILE A 508 29.61 -16.48 21.30
#